data_AF-A0ABD1CCV8-F1
#
_entry.id   AF-A0ABD1CCV8-F1
#
_cell.length_a   1.000
_cell.length_b   1.000
_cell.length_c   1.000
_cell.angle_alpha   90.00
_cell.angle_beta   90.00
_cell.angle_gamma   90.00
#
_symmetry.space_group_name_H-M   'P 1'
#
loop_
_entity.id
_entity.type
_entity.pdbx_description
1 polymer ?
#
loop_
_entity_poly.entity_id
_entity_poly.type
_entity_poly.pdbx_seq_one_letter_code
_entity_poly.pdbx_strand_id
1 'polypeptide(L)'
;MKLILAFCFFTAVATLELSPEEKRCQEQVGASEEDVEMFQSMQQPEELTTKCYYDCMMQKVGYSDGKRFNREGFVHTMMQVAKNDQQRQAIQHLAEQCDGTENDDPCELAADIVACLFK
;
A
#
# COMPACT_ATOMS: atom_id res chain seq x y z
N MET A 1 -11.66 47.24 22.25
CA MET A 1 -11.36 46.29 21.15
C MET A 1 -10.25 45.36 21.64
N LYS A 2 -10.57 44.26 22.35
CA LYS A 2 -10.67 42.88 21.82
C LYS A 2 -9.56 42.59 20.78
N LEU A 3 -8.41 42.01 21.15
CA LEU A 3 -8.13 40.56 21.32
C LEU A 3 -8.60 39.80 20.05
N ILE A 4 -7.76 39.13 19.25
CA ILE A 4 -6.83 38.05 19.61
C ILE A 4 -5.76 37.90 18.51
N LEU A 5 -4.53 37.64 18.95
CA LEU A 5 -3.44 37.03 18.19
C LEU A 5 -3.85 35.61 17.75
N ALA A 6 -3.96 35.37 16.45
CA ALA A 6 -3.93 34.01 15.90
C ALA A 6 -2.72 33.98 14.95
N PHE A 7 -1.49 33.68 15.35
CA PHE A 7 -1.03 32.39 15.88
C PHE A 7 -2.05 31.27 15.80
N CYS A 8 -2.34 30.85 14.57
CA CYS A 8 -2.65 29.45 14.29
C CYS A 8 -1.76 29.00 13.15
N PHE A 9 -0.56 28.57 13.54
CA PHE A 9 0.11 27.43 12.95
C PHE A 9 0.16 27.35 11.41
N PHE A 10 1.26 27.87 10.84
CA PHE A 10 2.06 27.07 9.89
C PHE A 10 2.62 25.82 10.62
N THR A 11 1.77 25.03 11.28
CA THR A 11 2.05 23.61 11.27
C THR A 11 1.81 23.26 9.83
N ALA A 12 2.88 22.87 9.14
CA ALA A 12 2.75 21.74 8.26
C ALA A 12 2.16 20.60 9.11
N VAL A 13 0.85 20.64 9.35
CA VAL A 13 0.11 19.40 9.48
C VAL A 13 0.33 18.84 8.09
N ALA A 14 1.18 17.82 7.99
CA ALA A 14 1.10 16.92 6.85
C ALA A 14 -0.35 16.46 6.87
N THR A 15 -1.21 17.14 6.12
CA THR A 15 -2.50 16.61 5.77
C THR A 15 -2.13 15.33 5.05
N LEU A 16 -2.31 14.19 5.71
CA LEU A 16 -2.42 12.88 5.08
C LEU A 16 -3.57 13.03 4.09
N GLU A 17 -3.30 13.62 2.93
CA GLU A 17 -4.23 13.69 1.83
C GLU A 17 -4.26 12.29 1.25
N LEU A 18 -5.16 11.47 1.80
CA LEU A 18 -5.46 10.16 1.24
C LEU A 18 -5.89 10.34 -0.22
N SER A 19 -5.30 9.54 -1.09
CA SER A 19 -5.81 9.34 -2.45
C SER A 19 -7.26 8.84 -2.40
N PRO A 20 -8.05 9.07 -3.46
CA PRO A 20 -9.41 8.53 -3.55
C PRO A 20 -9.45 7.01 -3.35
N GLU A 21 -8.40 6.29 -3.77
CA GLU A 21 -8.24 4.85 -3.57
C GLU A 21 -8.03 4.49 -2.09
N GLU A 22 -7.09 5.14 -1.42
CA GLU A 22 -6.81 4.94 0.01
C GLU A 22 -8.04 5.20 0.86
N LYS A 23 -8.74 6.31 0.61
CA LYS A 23 -9.98 6.63 1.33
C LYS A 23 -11.06 5.57 1.11
N ARG A 24 -11.26 5.11 -0.12
CA ARG A 24 -12.24 4.06 -0.41
C ARG A 24 -11.89 2.75 0.28
N CYS A 25 -10.62 2.36 0.25
CA CYS A 25 -10.18 1.13 0.91
C CYS A 25 -10.32 1.24 2.43
N GLN A 26 -9.98 2.39 3.00
CA GLN A 26 -10.15 2.68 4.42
C GLN A 26 -11.62 2.52 4.86
N GLU A 27 -12.54 3.15 4.13
CA GLU A 27 -13.98 3.06 4.39
C GLU A 27 -14.53 1.64 4.18
N GLN A 28 -14.05 0.92 3.16
CA GLN A 28 -14.54 -0.42 2.82
C GLN A 28 -14.25 -1.46 3.89
N VAL A 29 -13.07 -1.42 4.49
CA VAL A 29 -12.62 -2.43 5.48
C VAL A 29 -12.66 -1.92 6.92
N GLY A 30 -13.02 -0.65 7.12
CA GLY A 30 -13.02 -0.02 8.44
C GLY A 30 -11.61 0.19 8.99
N ALA A 31 -10.64 0.51 8.12
CA ALA A 31 -9.26 0.74 8.52
C ALA A 31 -9.11 2.08 9.25
N SER A 32 -8.20 2.12 10.22
CA SER A 32 -7.77 3.32 10.92
C SER A 32 -6.82 4.16 10.07
N GLU A 33 -6.43 5.35 10.54
CA GLU A 33 -5.34 6.12 9.91
C GLU A 33 -3.99 5.41 10.07
N GLU A 34 -3.78 4.70 11.17
CA GLU A 34 -2.57 3.91 11.43
C GLU A 34 -2.38 2.78 10.39
N ASP A 35 -3.47 2.10 10.01
CA ASP A 35 -3.44 1.08 8.95
C ASP A 35 -2.98 1.66 7.59
N VAL A 36 -3.39 2.89 7.29
CA VAL A 36 -2.97 3.60 6.08
C VAL A 36 -1.49 3.96 6.16
N GLU A 37 -1.04 4.50 7.30
CA GLU A 37 0.37 4.84 7.54
C GLU A 37 1.27 3.60 7.45
N MET A 38 0.83 2.45 7.97
CA MET A 38 1.53 1.18 7.83
C MET A 38 1.73 0.81 6.36
N PHE A 39 0.68 0.92 5.53
CA PHE A 39 0.77 0.65 4.09
C PHE A 39 1.74 1.60 3.39
N GLN A 40 1.64 2.90 3.65
CA GLN A 40 2.50 3.91 3.04
C GLN A 40 3.97 3.74 3.42
N SER A 41 4.24 3.22 4.62
CA SER A 41 5.58 2.87 5.10
C SER A 41 6.01 1.45 4.76
N MET A 42 5.16 0.68 4.05
CA MET A 42 5.38 -0.71 3.65
C MET A 42 5.75 -1.64 4.83
N GLN A 43 5.09 -1.46 5.97
CA GLN A 43 5.25 -2.37 7.11
C GLN A 43 4.56 -3.71 6.84
N GLN A 44 5.00 -4.77 7.51
CA GLN A 44 4.34 -6.08 7.44
C GLN A 44 2.98 -6.00 8.15
N PRO A 45 1.85 -6.33 7.48
CA PRO A 45 0.55 -6.32 8.13
C PRO A 45 0.36 -7.60 8.96
N GLU A 46 0.01 -7.45 10.24
CA GLU A 46 -0.26 -8.56 11.16
C GLU A 46 -1.74 -8.69 11.50
N GLU A 47 -2.42 -7.57 11.70
CA GLU A 47 -3.83 -7.52 12.05
C GLU A 47 -4.74 -7.68 10.83
N LEU A 48 -5.89 -8.34 11.01
CA LEU A 48 -6.82 -8.66 9.92
C LEU A 48 -7.26 -7.41 9.15
N THR A 49 -7.59 -6.32 9.84
CA THR A 49 -8.03 -5.07 9.20
C THR A 49 -6.93 -4.48 8.32
N THR A 50 -5.69 -4.46 8.80
CA THR A 50 -4.53 -3.97 8.04
C THR A 50 -4.28 -4.84 6.82
N LYS A 51 -4.34 -6.17 6.98
CA LYS A 51 -4.22 -7.12 5.87
C LYS A 51 -5.27 -6.89 4.79
N CYS A 52 -6.53 -6.72 5.18
CA CYS A 52 -7.61 -6.43 4.23
C CYS A 52 -7.49 -5.05 3.59
N TYR A 53 -6.93 -4.06 4.29
CA TYR A 53 -6.62 -2.76 3.71
C TYR A 53 -5.55 -2.90 2.60
N TYR A 54 -4.50 -3.66 2.86
CA TYR A 54 -3.44 -3.93 1.89
C TYR A 54 -3.99 -4.68 0.66
N ASP A 55 -4.83 -5.70 0.87
CA ASP A 55 -5.50 -6.41 -0.24
C ASP A 55 -6.28 -5.43 -1.13
N CYS A 56 -7.12 -4.58 -0.53
CA CYS A 56 -7.87 -3.58 -1.28
C CYS A 56 -6.94 -2.69 -2.12
N MET A 57 -5.89 -2.15 -1.50
CA MET A 57 -4.92 -1.29 -2.19
C MET A 57 -4.19 -2.03 -3.30
N MET A 58 -3.69 -3.24 -3.04
CA MET A 58 -2.99 -4.08 -4.01
C MET A 58 -3.85 -4.42 -5.21
N GLN A 59 -5.15 -4.69 -5.01
CA GLN A 59 -6.08 -4.88 -6.13
C GLN A 59 -6.29 -3.58 -6.93
N LYS A 60 -6.36 -2.40 -6.28
CA LYS A 60 -6.49 -1.11 -6.98
C LYS A 60 -5.28 -0.76 -7.83
N VAL A 61 -4.07 -1.06 -7.34
CA VAL A 61 -2.81 -0.75 -8.06
C VAL A 61 -2.34 -1.88 -8.98
N GLY A 62 -3.06 -3.01 -8.98
CA GLY A 62 -2.84 -4.14 -9.88
C GLY A 62 -1.77 -5.14 -9.41
N TYR A 63 -1.40 -5.16 -8.13
CA TYR A 63 -0.43 -6.12 -7.59
C TYR A 63 -1.06 -7.47 -7.25
N SER A 64 -2.37 -7.51 -7.09
CA SER A 64 -3.16 -8.70 -6.78
C SER A 64 -4.43 -8.71 -7.60
N ASP A 65 -4.94 -9.90 -7.93
CA ASP A 65 -6.28 -10.10 -8.50
C ASP A 65 -7.29 -10.62 -7.44
N GLY A 66 -6.89 -10.62 -6.17
CA GLY A 66 -7.65 -11.15 -5.03
C GLY A 66 -7.53 -12.66 -4.85
N LYS A 67 -6.74 -13.36 -5.68
CA LYS A 67 -6.45 -14.80 -5.53
C LYS A 67 -4.96 -15.10 -5.60
N ARG A 68 -4.21 -14.28 -6.33
CA ARG A 68 -2.78 -14.41 -6.51
C ARG A 68 -2.09 -13.07 -6.70
N PHE A 69 -0.79 -13.07 -6.46
CA PHE A 69 0.09 -12.00 -6.90
C PHE A 69 0.04 -11.85 -8.42
N ASN A 70 -0.27 -10.65 -8.89
CA ASN A 70 -0.28 -10.30 -10.29
C ASN A 70 1.10 -9.78 -10.69
N ARG A 71 1.99 -10.69 -11.09
CA ARG A 71 3.36 -10.37 -11.55
C ARG A 71 3.38 -9.28 -12.61
N GLU A 72 2.54 -9.40 -13.64
CA GLU A 72 2.53 -8.46 -14.77
C GLU A 72 2.05 -7.07 -14.33
N GLY A 73 1.00 -7.02 -13.51
CA GLY A 73 0.48 -5.76 -12.98
C GLY A 73 1.45 -5.07 -12.01
N PHE A 74 2.11 -5.82 -11.14
CA PHE A 74 3.18 -5.29 -10.29
C PHE A 74 4.33 -4.70 -11.12
N VAL A 75 4.85 -5.43 -12.11
CA VAL A 75 5.90 -4.91 -12.99
C VAL A 75 5.44 -3.67 -13.73
N HIS A 76 4.23 -3.70 -14.30
CA HIS A 76 3.67 -2.57 -15.04
C HIS A 76 3.66 -1.30 -14.19
N THR A 77 3.09 -1.37 -12.98
CA THR A 77 2.94 -0.23 -12.09
C THR A 77 4.29 0.23 -11.52
N MET A 78 5.13 -0.69 -11.01
CA MET A 78 6.41 -0.32 -10.41
C MET A 78 7.42 0.23 -11.42
N MET A 79 7.35 -0.20 -12.69
CA MET A 79 8.21 0.32 -13.75
C MET A 79 7.94 1.79 -14.09
N GLN A 80 6.74 2.31 -13.79
CA GLN A 80 6.39 3.71 -13.99
C GLN A 80 7.07 4.63 -12.98
N VAL A 81 7.36 4.12 -11.77
CA VAL A 81 8.00 4.89 -10.69
C VAL A 81 9.50 4.63 -10.55
N ALA A 82 10.03 3.63 -11.25
CA ALA A 82 11.46 3.32 -11.27
C ALA A 82 12.29 4.47 -11.86
N LYS A 83 13.30 4.91 -11.10
CA LYS A 83 14.15 6.08 -11.42
C LYS A 83 15.45 5.72 -12.13
N ASN A 84 15.87 4.46 -12.07
CA ASN A 84 17.14 3.99 -12.65
C ASN A 84 17.09 2.48 -12.96
N ASP A 85 18.10 1.99 -13.69
CA ASP A 85 18.16 0.60 -14.14
C ASP A 85 18.31 -0.40 -12.98
N GLN A 86 19.00 -0.01 -11.90
CA GLN A 86 19.11 -0.86 -10.71
C GLN A 86 17.72 -1.11 -10.10
N GLN A 87 16.87 -0.09 -10.00
CA GLN A 87 15.49 -0.25 -9.53
C GLN A 87 14.66 -1.09 -10.49
N ARG A 88 14.81 -0.90 -11.81
CA ARG A 88 14.12 -1.73 -12.81
C ARG A 88 14.48 -3.21 -12.68
N GLN A 89 15.77 -3.51 -12.50
CA GLN A 89 16.24 -4.88 -12.29
C GLN A 89 15.71 -5.47 -10.98
N ALA A 90 15.73 -4.70 -9.88
CA ALA A 90 15.17 -5.13 -8.61
C ALA A 90 13.67 -5.43 -8.71
N ILE A 91 12.90 -4.59 -9.41
CA ILE A 91 11.47 -4.82 -9.66
C ILE A 91 11.24 -6.12 -10.43
N GLN A 92 12.01 -6.37 -11.50
CA GLN A 92 11.89 -7.64 -12.25
C GLN A 92 12.23 -8.84 -11.37
N HIS A 93 13.30 -8.75 -10.59
CA HIS A 93 13.72 -9.82 -9.71
C HIS A 93 12.67 -10.15 -8.63
N LEU A 94 12.13 -9.14 -7.96
CA LEU A 94 11.06 -9.30 -6.97
C LEU A 94 9.79 -9.89 -7.60
N ALA A 95 9.44 -9.44 -8.80
CA ALA A 95 8.27 -9.93 -9.52
C ALA A 95 8.41 -11.42 -9.90
N GLU A 96 9.61 -11.86 -10.27
CA GLU A 96 9.91 -13.27 -10.54
C GLU A 96 9.98 -14.10 -9.25
N GLN A 97 10.56 -13.55 -8.18
CA GLN A 97 10.64 -14.21 -6.88
C GLN A 97 9.27 -14.51 -6.28
N CYS A 98 8.32 -13.57 -6.42
CA CYS A 98 6.99 -13.68 -5.83
C CYS A 98 5.93 -14.24 -6.78
N ASP A 99 6.31 -14.61 -8.00
CA ASP A 99 5.41 -15.29 -8.93
C ASP A 99 4.91 -16.61 -8.32
N GLY A 100 3.60 -16.85 -8.43
CA GLY A 100 2.94 -18.00 -7.79
C GLY A 100 2.63 -17.84 -6.30
N THR A 101 2.74 -16.63 -5.74
CA THR A 101 2.16 -16.34 -4.41
C THR A 101 0.63 -16.33 -4.52
N GLU A 102 -0.03 -17.24 -3.81
CA GLU A 102 -1.49 -17.45 -3.85
C GLU A 102 -2.01 -17.76 -2.45
N ASN A 103 -3.23 -17.33 -2.17
CA ASN A 103 -3.94 -17.64 -0.93
C ASN A 103 -5.45 -17.53 -1.18
N ASP A 104 -6.22 -18.43 -0.57
CA ASP A 104 -7.69 -18.45 -0.70
C ASP A 104 -8.36 -17.30 0.08
N ASP A 105 -7.67 -16.76 1.09
CA ASP A 105 -8.08 -15.54 1.79
C ASP A 105 -7.34 -14.33 1.18
N PRO A 106 -8.04 -13.38 0.54
CA PRO A 106 -7.41 -12.21 -0.08
C PRO A 106 -6.66 -11.32 0.91
N CYS A 107 -7.09 -11.24 2.17
CA CYS A 107 -6.41 -10.44 3.18
C CYS A 107 -5.09 -11.12 3.57
N GLU A 108 -5.10 -12.43 3.79
CA GLU A 108 -3.86 -13.17 4.04
C GLU A 108 -2.94 -13.18 2.81
N LEU A 109 -3.50 -13.23 1.59
CA LEU A 109 -2.74 -13.07 0.35
C LEU A 109 -1.93 -11.78 0.35
N ALA A 110 -2.52 -10.66 0.78
CA ALA A 110 -1.80 -9.40 0.83
C ALA A 110 -0.61 -9.45 1.80
N ALA A 111 -0.77 -10.09 2.96
CA ALA A 111 0.33 -10.29 3.91
C ALA A 111 1.44 -11.18 3.34
N ASP A 112 1.08 -12.24 2.62
CA ASP A 112 2.00 -13.15 1.94
C ASP A 112 2.78 -12.44 0.82
N ILE A 113 2.12 -11.57 0.06
CA ILE A 113 2.75 -10.74 -0.97
C ILE A 113 3.78 -9.80 -0.34
N VAL A 114 3.44 -9.07 0.73
CA VAL A 114 4.39 -8.19 1.43
C VAL A 114 5.58 -9.01 1.95
N ALA A 115 5.32 -10.12 2.64
CA ALA A 115 6.37 -10.97 3.17
C ALA A 115 7.33 -11.47 2.08
N CYS A 116 6.81 -11.81 0.90
CA CYS A 116 7.63 -12.22 -0.24
C CYS A 116 8.49 -11.07 -0.80
N LEU A 117 7.92 -9.87 -0.95
CA LEU A 117 8.61 -8.70 -1.51
C LEU A 117 9.76 -8.20 -0.61
N PHE A 118 9.70 -8.48 0.69
CA PHE A 118 10.71 -8.08 1.69
C PHE A 118 11.63 -9.22 2.16
N LYS A 119 11.57 -10.38 1.51
CA LYS A 119 12.37 -11.56 1.84
C LYS A 119 13.86 -11.40 1.55
#